data_AF-T1AXX6-F1
#
_entry.id   AF-T1AXX6-F1
#
_cell.length_a   1.000
_cell.length_b   1.000
_cell.length_c   1.000
_cell.angle_alpha   90.00
_cell.angle_beta   90.00
_cell.angle_gamma   90.00
#
_symmetry.space_group_name_H-M   'P 1'
#
loop_
_entity.id
_entity.type
_entity.pdbx_description
1 polymer ?
#
loop_
_entity_poly.entity_id
_entity_poly.type
_entity_poly.pdbx_seq_one_letter_code
_entity_poly.pdbx_strand_id
1 'polypeptide(L)'
;MVIDEYNAQLTFEMERIRDFLILHYHATQRDDAPLWRECARMSVPAGLAHKMRLFADSGRSFRESEELFAEPSWVEVMIGQNILPRAYHPLVEQMP
;
A
#
# COMPACT_ATOMS: atom_id res chain seq x y z
N MET A 1 0.52 0.35 31.23
CA MET A 1 1.85 0.32 30.56
C MET A 1 2.02 -0.90 29.68
N VAL A 2 2.14 -2.14 30.21
CA VAL A 2 2.33 -3.33 29.34
C VAL A 2 1.11 -3.64 28.46
N ILE A 3 -0.10 -3.57 29.02
CA ILE A 3 -1.34 -3.82 28.25
C ILE A 3 -1.52 -2.76 27.16
N ASP A 4 -1.28 -1.49 27.48
CA ASP A 4 -1.42 -0.39 26.53
C ASP A 4 -0.43 -0.52 25.37
N GLU A 5 0.83 -0.85 25.68
CA GLU A 5 1.86 -1.09 24.68
C GLU A 5 1.51 -2.28 23.79
N TYR A 6 1.05 -3.39 24.37
CA TYR A 6 0.60 -4.56 23.62
C TYR A 6 -0.56 -4.23 22.68
N ASN A 7 -1.56 -3.48 23.17
CA ASN A 7 -2.70 -3.06 22.37
C ASN A 7 -2.28 -2.12 21.23
N ALA A 8 -1.33 -1.22 21.48
CA ALA A 8 -0.81 -0.31 20.47
C ALA A 8 -0.06 -1.06 19.36
N GLN A 9 0.83 -1.99 19.70
CA GLN A 9 1.55 -2.81 18.73
C GLN A 9 0.62 -3.69 17.90
N LEU A 10 -0.34 -4.37 18.54
CA LEU A 10 -1.33 -5.17 17.81
C LEU A 10 -2.20 -4.32 16.88
N THR A 11 -2.65 -3.15 17.33
CA THR A 11 -3.44 -2.24 16.49
C THR A 11 -2.61 -1.80 15.29
N PHE A 12 -1.34 -1.47 15.52
CA PHE A 12 -0.42 -1.09 14.45
C PHE A 12 -0.31 -2.17 13.37
N GLU A 13 0.02 -3.40 13.76
CA GLU A 13 0.18 -4.53 12.84
C GLU A 13 -1.12 -4.89 12.12
N MET A 14 -2.23 -4.99 12.84
CA MET A 14 -3.52 -5.40 12.27
C MET A 14 -4.03 -4.42 11.22
N GLU A 15 -3.85 -3.11 11.43
CA GLU A 15 -4.22 -2.10 10.45
C GLU A 15 -3.38 -2.19 9.17
N ARG A 16 -2.09 -2.50 9.29
CA ARG A 16 -1.17 -2.63 8.15
C ARG A 16 -1.42 -3.91 7.35
N ILE A 17 -1.70 -5.01 8.03
CA ILE A 17 -2.15 -6.25 7.40
C ILE A 17 -3.48 -6.01 6.67
N ARG A 18 -4.45 -5.37 7.32
CA ARG A 18 -5.74 -5.01 6.71
C ARG A 18 -5.53 -4.19 5.45
N ASP A 19 -4.74 -3.13 5.51
CA ASP A 19 -4.50 -2.22 4.39
C ASP A 19 -3.83 -2.95 3.22
N PHE A 20 -2.85 -3.83 3.49
CA PHE A 20 -2.20 -4.65 2.46
C PHE A 20 -3.17 -5.62 1.78
N LEU A 21 -4.08 -6.25 2.54
CA LEU A 21 -5.10 -7.14 1.97
C LEU A 21 -6.14 -6.36 1.16
N ILE A 22 -6.56 -5.18 1.64
CA ILE A 22 -7.49 -4.31 0.91
C ILE A 22 -6.91 -3.90 -0.45
N LEU A 23 -5.60 -3.60 -0.52
CA LEU A 23 -4.93 -3.22 -1.76
C LEU A 23 -5.17 -4.23 -2.89
N HIS A 24 -5.08 -5.53 -2.59
CA HIS A 24 -5.27 -6.63 -3.54
C HIS A 24 -6.65 -6.60 -4.22
N TYR A 25 -7.67 -6.12 -3.53
CA TYR A 25 -9.03 -6.01 -4.07
C TYR A 25 -9.30 -4.63 -4.68
N HIS A 26 -8.79 -3.57 -4.05
CA HIS A 26 -9.09 -2.21 -4.45
C HIS A 26 -8.38 -1.79 -5.74
N ALA A 27 -7.09 -2.12 -5.89
CA ALA A 27 -6.27 -1.77 -7.04
C ALA A 27 -6.50 -2.70 -8.25
N THR A 28 -7.73 -3.17 -8.46
CA THR A 28 -8.07 -4.06 -9.56
C THR A 28 -8.46 -3.27 -10.81
N GLN A 29 -8.15 -3.82 -11.99
CA GLN A 29 -8.70 -3.37 -13.27
C GLN A 29 -9.87 -4.25 -13.74
N ARG A 30 -10.24 -5.27 -12.95
CA ARG A 30 -11.34 -6.18 -13.28
C ARG A 30 -12.68 -5.47 -13.11
N ASP A 31 -13.53 -5.58 -14.12
CA ASP A 31 -14.90 -5.08 -14.10
C ASP A 31 -15.94 -6.15 -14.48
N ASP A 32 -15.49 -7.40 -14.62
CA ASP A 32 -16.25 -8.54 -15.13
C ASP A 32 -17.29 -9.11 -14.14
N ALA A 33 -17.22 -8.73 -12.86
CA ALA A 33 -18.19 -9.13 -11.84
C ALA A 33 -18.61 -7.98 -10.92
N PRO A 34 -19.82 -8.01 -10.32
CA PRO A 34 -20.27 -6.99 -9.36
C PRO A 34 -19.28 -6.76 -8.22
N LEU A 35 -18.70 -7.84 -7.68
CA LEU A 35 -17.69 -7.79 -6.62
C LEU A 35 -16.52 -6.88 -7.00
N TRP A 36 -15.90 -7.07 -8.17
CA TRP A 36 -14.73 -6.30 -8.56
C TRP A 36 -15.04 -4.83 -8.79
N ARG A 37 -16.21 -4.53 -9.37
CA ARG A 37 -16.69 -3.15 -9.54
C ARG A 37 -16.98 -2.46 -8.22
N GLU A 38 -17.37 -3.22 -7.19
CA GLU A 38 -17.56 -2.70 -5.83
C GLU A 38 -16.21 -2.46 -5.15
N CYS A 39 -15.31 -3.45 -5.16
CA CYS A 39 -13.98 -3.34 -4.59
C CYS A 39 -13.17 -2.18 -5.18
N ALA A 40 -13.25 -1.95 -6.51
CA ALA A 40 -12.58 -0.83 -7.16
C ALA A 40 -13.14 0.55 -6.76
N ARG A 41 -14.39 0.61 -6.27
CA ARG A 41 -15.09 1.87 -5.94
C ARG A 41 -15.27 2.11 -4.44
N MET A 42 -14.97 1.13 -3.59
CA MET A 42 -15.10 1.28 -2.14
C MET A 42 -14.12 2.33 -1.59
N SER A 43 -14.51 3.00 -0.51
CA SER A 43 -13.58 3.83 0.25
C SER A 43 -12.55 2.93 0.95
N VAL A 44 -11.29 3.36 0.96
CA VAL A 44 -10.21 2.68 1.68
C VAL A 44 -9.75 3.50 2.89
N PRO A 45 -9.09 2.88 3.87
CA PRO A 45 -8.47 3.59 4.99
C PRO A 45 -7.50 4.69 4.52
N ALA A 46 -7.41 5.78 5.28
CA ALA A 46 -6.60 6.93 4.92
C ALA A 46 -5.10 6.60 4.79
N GLY A 47 -4.60 5.67 5.61
CA GLY A 47 -3.22 5.17 5.54
C GLY A 47 -2.92 4.50 4.19
N LEU A 48 -3.74 3.51 3.79
CA LEU A 48 -3.65 2.90 2.47
C LEU A 48 -3.73 3.93 1.33
N ALA A 49 -4.73 4.82 1.34
CA ALA A 49 -4.88 5.86 0.33
C ALA A 49 -3.67 6.82 0.28
N HIS A 50 -3.02 7.09 1.40
CA HIS A 50 -1.78 7.87 1.45
C HIS A 50 -0.62 7.09 0.81
N LYS A 51 -0.40 5.83 1.21
CA LYS A 51 0.68 4.97 0.70
C LYS A 51 0.57 4.77 -0.82
N MET A 52 -0.64 4.50 -1.34
CA MET A 52 -0.89 4.38 -2.78
C MET A 52 -0.57 5.67 -3.55
N ARG A 53 -1.01 6.83 -3.04
CA ARG A 53 -0.74 8.13 -3.69
C ARG A 53 0.76 8.44 -3.71
N LEU A 54 1.43 8.24 -2.58
CA LEU A 54 2.87 8.51 -2.46
C LEU A 54 3.68 7.68 -3.46
N PHE A 55 3.34 6.41 -3.61
CA PHE A 55 3.94 5.54 -4.59
C PHE A 55 3.62 5.98 -6.02
N ALA A 56 2.33 6.19 -6.34
CA ALA A 56 1.91 6.64 -7.68
C ALA A 56 2.55 7.98 -8.10
N ASP A 57 2.85 8.86 -7.15
CA ASP A 57 3.41 10.18 -7.43
C ASP A 57 4.92 10.13 -7.66
N SER A 58 5.66 9.30 -6.93
CA SER A 58 7.12 9.41 -6.82
C SER A 58 7.91 8.10 -6.83
N GLY A 59 7.23 6.96 -6.90
CA GLY A 59 7.85 5.63 -6.78
C GLY A 59 8.37 5.31 -5.38
N ARG A 60 8.12 6.20 -4.40
CA ARG A 60 8.55 5.99 -3.03
C ARG A 60 7.57 5.10 -2.30
N SER A 61 8.10 4.05 -1.70
CA SER A 61 7.44 3.26 -0.67
C SER A 61 8.24 3.42 0.60
N PHE A 62 7.58 3.55 1.74
CA PHE A 62 8.26 3.61 3.03
C PHE A 62 7.73 2.49 3.90
N ARG A 63 8.63 1.78 4.57
CA ARG A 63 8.28 0.88 5.66
C ARG A 63 8.08 1.72 6.92
N GLU A 64 6.90 1.63 7.52
CA GLU A 64 6.69 2.18 8.87
C GLU A 64 7.10 1.10 9.89
N SER A 65 8.04 1.42 10.78
CA SER A 65 8.45 0.54 11.90
C SER A 65 8.81 -0.91 11.49
N GLU A 66 8.33 -1.90 12.24
CA GLU A 66 8.57 -3.34 12.03
C GLU A 66 7.41 -4.04 11.31
N GLU A 67 6.67 -3.33 10.44
CA GLU A 67 5.57 -3.90 9.64
C GLU A 67 5.91 -5.29 9.09
N LEU A 68 4.94 -6.21 9.21
CA LEU A 68 5.04 -7.59 8.69
C LEU A 68 5.41 -7.64 7.20
N PHE A 69 4.76 -6.80 6.37
CA PHE A 69 5.05 -6.70 4.95
C PHE A 69 6.13 -5.66 4.71
N ALA A 70 7.29 -6.12 4.26
CA ALA A 70 8.41 -5.25 3.94
C ALA A 70 8.11 -4.36 2.72
N GLU A 71 8.89 -3.29 2.58
CA GLU A 71 8.80 -2.35 1.45
C GLU A 71 8.74 -3.03 0.07
N PRO A 72 9.54 -4.08 -0.24
CA PRO A 72 9.47 -4.75 -1.54
C PRO A 72 8.10 -5.35 -1.83
N SER A 73 7.42 -5.95 -0.83
CA SER A 73 6.09 -6.55 -1.03
C SER A 73 5.06 -5.50 -1.45
N TRP A 74 5.13 -4.29 -0.89
CA TRP A 74 4.28 -3.18 -1.30
C TRP A 74 4.56 -2.74 -2.73
N VAL A 75 5.83 -2.61 -3.11
CA VAL A 75 6.23 -2.21 -4.47
C VAL A 75 5.79 -3.25 -5.50
N GLU A 76 6.04 -4.54 -5.22
CA GLU A 76 5.67 -5.65 -6.09
C GLU A 76 4.17 -5.71 -6.34
N VAL A 77 3.35 -5.60 -5.29
CA VAL A 77 1.89 -5.60 -5.42
C VAL A 77 1.39 -4.37 -6.16
N MET A 78 1.88 -3.17 -5.83
CA MET A 78 1.45 -1.94 -6.49
C MET A 78 1.77 -1.96 -7.99
N ILE A 79 2.99 -2.35 -8.38
CA ILE A 79 3.37 -2.48 -9.79
C ILE A 79 2.57 -3.59 -10.46
N GLY A 80 2.46 -4.77 -9.83
CA GLY A 80 1.70 -5.90 -10.34
C GLY A 80 0.21 -5.61 -10.54
N GLN A 81 -0.33 -4.64 -9.80
CA GLN A 81 -1.69 -4.15 -9.91
C GLN A 81 -1.82 -2.84 -10.71
N ASN A 82 -0.81 -2.50 -11.51
CA ASN A 82 -0.81 -1.35 -12.43
C ASN A 82 -0.86 0.03 -11.77
N ILE A 83 -0.51 0.14 -10.49
CA ILE A 83 -0.19 1.44 -9.88
C ILE A 83 1.24 1.75 -10.25
N LEU A 84 1.44 2.52 -11.33
CA LEU A 84 2.77 2.88 -11.79
C LEU A 84 3.15 4.29 -11.30
N PRO A 85 4.39 4.49 -10.85
CA PRO A 85 4.84 5.80 -10.41
C PRO A 85 5.03 6.76 -11.59
N ARG A 86 4.63 8.01 -11.41
CA ARG A 86 4.78 9.07 -12.42
C ARG A 86 6.18 9.67 -12.48
N ALA A 87 6.98 9.45 -11.44
CA ALA A 87 8.36 9.90 -11.33
C ALA A 87 9.19 8.84 -10.58
N TYR A 88 10.51 8.92 -10.75
CA TYR A 88 11.47 8.08 -10.04
C TYR A 88 12.52 8.95 -9.34
N HIS A 89 13.41 8.34 -8.57
CA HIS A 89 14.43 9.08 -7.83
C HIS A 89 15.42 9.76 -8.80
N PRO A 90 15.66 11.09 -8.72
CA PRO A 90 16.51 11.81 -9.69
C PRO A 90 17.96 11.32 -9.81
N LEU A 91 18.47 10.62 -8.79
CA LEU A 91 19.79 9.96 -8.83
C LEU A 91 19.92 8.99 -10.02
N VAL A 92 18.81 8.39 -10.47
CA VAL A 92 18.81 7.51 -11.64
C VAL A 92 19.28 8.25 -12.90
N GLU A 93 18.99 9.54 -13.02
CA GLU A 93 19.45 10.38 -14.15
C GLU A 93 20.95 10.68 -14.11
N GLN A 94 21.61 10.42 -12.96
CA GLN A 94 23.05 10.61 -12.77
C GLN A 94 23.84 9.31 -12.95
N MET A 95 23.18 8.19 -13.27
CA MET A 95 23.86 6.94 -13.58
C MET A 95 24.47 7.00 -14.99
N PRO A 96 25.75 6.61 -15.16
CA PRO A 96 26.46 6.68 -16.44
C PRO A 96 25.96 5.67 -17.49
#